data_AF-A0A084WD32-F1
#
_entry.id   AF-A0A084WD32-F1
#
_cell.length_a   1.000
_cell.length_b   1.000
_cell.length_c   1.000
_cell.angle_alpha   90.00
_cell.angle_beta   90.00
_cell.angle_gamma   90.00
#
_symmetry.space_group_name_H-M   'P 1'
#
loop_
_entity.id
_entity.type
_entity.pdbx_description
1 polymer ?
#
loop_
_entity_poly.entity_id
_entity_poly.type
_entity_poly.pdbx_seq_one_letter_code
_entity_poly.pdbx_strand_id
1 'polypeptide(L)'
;MDLELKKAFTEMQMNKIESTKKIRLLDIKTEGLKLSKQRAEVTNKHISVLDPSTKVYASVGRMYVLDDIPSLTEQLKSKQSSYEEMIAQCEKNKDFLIKNLKEQEESLRELVQQKKAETTETNGKPAEMSDQQRDQQPQRPASAIEALTAHVKANKLDTTLWASRVLTIYFALGYVLPFLYGNPINAYYKVLMANAATSAIRLHQRLPPFQLSRAYLQQTLLEDSCHYLFFSLIFLYVQPMLLIIFPVVLFAVLHSTSYSLTLLDTLGQNSWWGARLLISLVEFQTRNILRLAAFSEIFIMPITVLFVFSGKAGLMTPLVYYQFLVLRYSSRRNPYTRNMFYEMRLVAENFANGTSTPPLLRKALQGGIGFISRLAPPTQVQQQQQQQQ
;
A
#
# COMPACT_ATOMS: atom_id res chain seq x y z
N MET A 1 28.29 1.91 -33.81
CA MET A 1 26.95 2.47 -33.58
C MET A 1 27.05 3.38 -32.37
N ASP A 2 26.70 4.66 -32.52
CA ASP A 2 26.88 5.71 -31.51
C ASP A 2 26.12 5.40 -30.21
N LEU A 3 26.81 5.39 -29.07
CA LEU A 3 26.28 4.97 -27.76
C LEU A 3 25.16 5.92 -27.29
N GLU A 4 25.26 7.19 -27.67
CA GLU A 4 24.28 8.24 -27.36
C GLU A 4 22.96 8.01 -28.11
N LEU A 5 23.04 7.67 -29.40
CA LEU A 5 21.86 7.36 -30.21
C LEU A 5 21.13 6.14 -29.65
N LYS A 6 21.87 5.08 -29.28
CA LYS A 6 21.28 3.87 -28.68
C LYS A 6 20.58 4.18 -27.35
N LYS A 7 21.14 5.08 -26.54
CA LYS A 7 20.54 5.53 -25.28
C LYS A 7 19.25 6.33 -25.52
N ALA A 8 19.27 7.29 -26.45
CA ALA A 8 18.10 8.09 -26.83
C ALA A 8 16.94 7.23 -27.38
N PHE A 9 17.26 6.22 -28.19
CA PHE A 9 16.26 5.25 -28.68
C PHE A 9 15.63 4.44 -27.54
N THR A 10 16.44 3.99 -26.58
CA THR A 10 15.97 3.18 -25.45
C THR A 10 15.04 4.01 -24.55
N GLU A 11 15.42 5.26 -24.27
CA GLU A 11 14.63 6.20 -23.47
C GLU A 11 13.31 6.57 -24.16
N MET A 12 13.34 6.85 -25.47
CA MET A 12 12.11 7.12 -26.24
C MET A 12 11.18 5.89 -26.26
N GLN A 13 11.70 4.69 -26.45
CA GLN A 13 10.89 3.47 -26.42
C GLN A 13 10.21 3.28 -25.04
N MET A 14 10.93 3.56 -23.95
CA MET A 14 10.36 3.50 -22.61
C MET A 14 9.25 4.54 -22.40
N ASN A 15 9.50 5.79 -22.81
CA ASN A 15 8.51 6.87 -22.74
C ASN A 15 7.27 6.58 -23.60
N LYS A 16 7.45 6.02 -24.80
CA LYS A 16 6.35 5.59 -25.68
C LYS A 16 5.47 4.54 -25.02
N ILE A 17 6.06 3.54 -24.40
CA ILE A 17 5.32 2.49 -23.68
C ILE A 17 4.55 3.09 -22.50
N GLU A 18 5.16 3.99 -21.73
CA GLU A 18 4.51 4.62 -20.57
C GLU A 18 3.34 5.52 -20.99
N SER A 19 3.55 6.42 -21.95
CA SER A 19 2.54 7.34 -22.44
C SER A 19 1.37 6.61 -23.12
N THR A 20 1.64 5.53 -23.87
CA THR A 20 0.59 4.69 -24.45
C THR A 20 -0.28 4.04 -23.37
N LYS A 21 0.33 3.56 -22.28
CA LYS A 21 -0.42 3.02 -21.13
C LYS A 21 -1.27 4.11 -20.46
N LYS A 22 -0.73 5.32 -20.27
CA LYS A 22 -1.47 6.46 -19.71
C LYS A 22 -2.67 6.85 -20.57
N ILE A 23 -2.51 6.91 -21.89
CA ILE A 23 -3.60 7.17 -22.84
C ILE A 23 -4.70 6.13 -22.69
N ARG A 24 -4.35 4.84 -22.65
CA ARG A 24 -5.34 3.76 -22.47
C ARG A 24 -6.10 3.86 -21.15
N LEU A 25 -5.43 4.24 -20.07
CA LEU A 25 -6.07 4.46 -18.77
C LEU A 25 -7.02 5.67 -18.80
N LEU A 26 -6.64 6.74 -19.51
CA LEU A 26 -7.51 7.90 -19.72
C LEU A 26 -8.76 7.52 -20.52
N ASP A 27 -8.63 6.69 -21.55
CA ASP A 27 -9.78 6.20 -22.34
C ASP A 27 -10.78 5.44 -21.48
N ILE A 28 -10.30 4.45 -20.70
CA ILE A 28 -11.14 3.68 -19.77
C ILE A 28 -11.82 4.60 -18.76
N LYS A 29 -11.10 5.60 -18.23
CA LYS A 29 -11.65 6.57 -17.28
C LYS A 29 -12.73 7.44 -17.92
N THR A 30 -12.51 7.90 -19.15
CA THR A 30 -13.47 8.69 -19.91
C THR A 30 -14.74 7.89 -20.20
N GLU A 31 -14.64 6.62 -20.59
CA GLU A 31 -15.81 5.74 -20.77
C GLU A 31 -16.61 5.56 -19.47
N GLY A 32 -15.92 5.33 -18.34
CA GLY A 32 -16.57 5.21 -17.04
C GLY A 32 -17.28 6.49 -16.59
N LEU A 33 -16.69 7.66 -16.87
CA LEU A 33 -17.31 8.96 -16.60
C LEU A 33 -18.52 9.21 -17.50
N LYS A 34 -18.43 8.89 -18.81
CA LYS A 34 -19.56 9.00 -19.75
C LYS A 34 -20.74 8.14 -19.31
N LEU A 35 -20.48 6.91 -18.86
CA LEU A 35 -21.53 6.03 -18.33
C LEU A 35 -22.17 6.61 -17.05
N SER A 36 -21.36 7.19 -16.16
CA SER A 36 -21.85 7.80 -14.92
C SER A 36 -22.69 9.05 -15.19
N LYS A 37 -22.27 9.90 -16.15
CA LYS A 37 -23.04 11.04 -16.65
C LYS A 37 -24.39 10.58 -17.23
N GLN A 38 -24.38 9.56 -18.11
CA GLN A 38 -25.60 9.02 -18.70
C GLN A 38 -26.59 8.49 -17.65
N ARG A 39 -26.10 7.81 -16.60
CA ARG A 39 -26.96 7.38 -15.48
C ARG A 39 -27.62 8.56 -14.78
N ALA A 40 -26.87 9.63 -14.51
CA ALA A 40 -27.41 10.83 -13.89
C ALA A 40 -28.44 11.54 -14.80
N GLU A 41 -28.20 11.57 -16.12
CA GLU A 41 -29.14 12.12 -17.12
C GLU A 41 -30.45 11.34 -17.18
N VAL A 42 -30.37 10.01 -17.29
CA VAL A 42 -31.56 9.14 -17.32
C VAL A 42 -32.35 9.27 -16.02
N THR A 43 -31.66 9.27 -14.88
CA THR A 43 -32.29 9.47 -13.56
C THR A 43 -33.01 10.81 -13.49
N ASN A 44 -32.36 11.89 -13.93
CA ASN A 44 -32.95 13.22 -13.95
C ASN A 44 -34.19 13.29 -14.86
N LYS A 45 -34.13 12.65 -16.04
CA LYS A 45 -35.25 12.57 -16.99
C LYS A 45 -36.47 11.85 -16.41
N HIS A 46 -36.26 10.79 -15.63
CA HIS A 46 -37.38 10.09 -14.98
C HIS A 46 -37.96 10.88 -13.81
N ILE A 47 -37.12 11.51 -13.01
CA ILE A 47 -37.55 12.28 -11.83
C ILE A 47 -38.30 13.55 -12.26
N SER A 48 -37.89 14.19 -13.36
CA SER A 48 -38.54 15.42 -13.86
C SER A 48 -39.99 15.23 -14.35
N VAL A 49 -40.44 13.99 -14.52
CA VAL A 49 -41.83 13.67 -14.91
C VAL A 49 -42.78 13.66 -13.71
N LEU A 50 -42.25 13.50 -12.50
CA LEU A 50 -43.05 13.42 -11.28
C LEU A 50 -43.50 14.81 -10.80
N ASP A 51 -44.62 14.86 -10.06
CA ASP A 51 -45.14 16.11 -9.51
C ASP A 51 -44.14 16.74 -8.52
N PRO A 52 -43.81 18.03 -8.63
CA PRO A 52 -42.81 18.69 -7.78
C PRO A 52 -43.03 18.57 -6.27
N SER A 53 -44.27 18.35 -5.82
CA SER A 53 -44.61 18.16 -4.40
C SER A 53 -44.33 16.76 -3.86
N THR A 54 -44.02 15.80 -4.75
CA THR A 54 -43.74 14.41 -4.40
C THR A 54 -42.45 14.30 -3.60
N LYS A 55 -42.51 13.65 -2.44
CA LYS A 55 -41.30 13.33 -1.66
C LYS A 55 -40.58 12.14 -2.26
N VAL A 56 -39.27 12.29 -2.44
CA VAL A 56 -38.40 11.26 -3.03
C VAL A 56 -37.28 10.89 -2.07
N TYR A 57 -36.63 9.77 -2.31
CA TYR A 57 -35.50 9.33 -1.50
C TYR A 57 -34.20 9.42 -2.30
N ALA A 58 -33.31 10.34 -1.92
CA ALA A 58 -31.99 10.52 -2.51
C ALA A 58 -30.98 9.57 -1.88
N SER A 59 -30.17 8.91 -2.70
CA SER A 59 -29.13 8.01 -2.22
C SER A 59 -27.89 8.78 -1.75
N VAL A 60 -27.46 8.53 -0.51
CA VAL A 60 -26.20 9.02 0.07
C VAL A 60 -25.37 7.81 0.51
N GLY A 61 -24.44 7.38 -0.35
CA GLY A 61 -23.68 6.15 -0.15
C GLY A 61 -24.57 4.90 -0.17
N ARG A 62 -24.78 4.28 1.00
CA ARG A 62 -25.67 3.11 1.18
C ARG A 62 -26.99 3.43 1.90
N MET A 63 -27.24 4.72 2.17
CA MET A 63 -28.44 5.20 2.85
C MET A 63 -29.32 5.97 1.88
N TYR A 64 -30.60 6.09 2.23
CA TYR A 64 -31.59 6.86 1.48
C TYR A 64 -32.16 7.93 2.41
N VAL A 65 -32.14 9.18 1.97
CA VAL A 65 -32.61 10.35 2.72
C VAL A 65 -33.80 10.95 1.99
N LEU A 66 -34.82 11.35 2.75
CA LEU A 66 -35.98 12.05 2.19
C LEU A 66 -35.55 13.41 1.62
N ASP A 67 -35.91 13.69 0.38
CA ASP A 67 -35.55 14.90 -0.37
C ASP A 67 -36.76 15.36 -1.22
N ASP A 68 -36.67 16.56 -1.77
CA ASP A 68 -37.63 17.11 -2.72
C ASP A 68 -37.11 17.07 -4.16
N ILE A 69 -38.04 17.07 -5.12
CA ILE A 69 -37.72 16.97 -6.54
C ILE A 69 -36.91 18.17 -7.06
N PRO A 70 -37.23 19.43 -6.72
CA PRO A 70 -36.43 20.59 -7.13
C PRO A 70 -34.97 20.50 -6.66
N SER A 71 -34.75 20.23 -5.37
CA SER A 71 -33.43 20.02 -4.75
C SER A 71 -32.66 18.90 -5.45
N LEU A 72 -33.30 17.74 -5.63
CA LEU A 72 -32.66 16.59 -6.27
C LEU A 72 -32.30 16.85 -7.74
N THR A 73 -33.15 17.58 -8.46
CA THR A 73 -32.90 17.98 -9.86
C THR A 73 -31.70 18.90 -9.97
N GLU A 74 -31.55 19.88 -9.06
CA GLU A 74 -30.40 20.77 -9.01
C GLU A 74 -29.11 20.00 -8.69
N GLN A 75 -29.15 19.09 -7.71
CA GLN A 75 -28.02 18.22 -7.37
C GLN A 75 -27.61 17.33 -8.55
N LEU A 76 -28.57 16.77 -9.30
CA LEU A 76 -28.29 15.96 -10.48
C LEU A 76 -27.68 16.79 -11.62
N LYS A 77 -28.15 18.01 -11.86
CA LYS A 77 -27.55 18.95 -12.83
C LYS A 77 -26.11 19.32 -12.43
N SER A 78 -25.87 19.61 -11.16
CA SER A 78 -24.52 19.89 -10.64
C SER A 78 -23.58 18.69 -10.86
N LYS A 79 -24.05 17.46 -10.58
CA LYS A 79 -23.28 16.23 -10.85
C LYS A 79 -23.00 16.04 -12.35
N GLN A 80 -23.96 16.32 -13.23
CA GLN A 80 -23.76 16.26 -14.68
C GLN A 80 -22.68 17.23 -15.15
N SER A 81 -22.72 18.50 -14.69
CA SER A 81 -21.70 19.51 -15.01
C SER A 81 -20.31 19.09 -14.52
N SER A 82 -20.22 18.54 -13.31
CA SER A 82 -18.96 18.03 -12.77
C SER A 82 -18.39 16.88 -13.62
N TYR A 83 -19.22 15.94 -14.08
CA TYR A 83 -18.75 14.88 -14.98
C TYR A 83 -18.31 15.42 -16.34
N GLU A 84 -19.01 16.42 -16.89
CA GLU A 84 -18.64 17.10 -18.15
C GLU A 84 -17.25 17.74 -18.04
N GLU A 85 -16.98 18.48 -16.98
CA GLU A 85 -15.67 19.09 -16.71
C GLU A 85 -14.57 18.04 -16.57
N MET A 86 -14.83 16.96 -15.83
CA MET A 86 -13.87 15.87 -15.66
C MET A 86 -13.57 15.14 -16.99
N ILE A 87 -14.57 14.96 -17.85
CA ILE A 87 -14.41 14.38 -19.19
C ILE A 87 -13.54 15.31 -20.04
N ALA A 88 -13.86 16.61 -20.09
CA ALA A 88 -13.10 17.60 -20.85
C ALA A 88 -11.63 17.67 -20.39
N GLN A 89 -11.37 17.56 -19.08
CA GLN A 89 -10.00 17.51 -18.56
C GLN A 89 -9.27 16.22 -18.97
N CYS A 90 -9.95 15.07 -18.97
CA CYS A 90 -9.36 13.81 -19.42
C CYS A 90 -9.02 13.84 -20.91
N GLU A 91 -9.89 14.42 -21.74
CA GLU A 91 -9.67 14.59 -23.18
C GLU A 91 -8.50 15.55 -23.46
N LYS A 92 -8.43 16.71 -22.79
CA LYS A 92 -7.28 17.63 -22.88
C LYS A 92 -5.95 16.96 -22.50
N ASN A 93 -5.95 16.19 -21.40
CA ASN A 93 -4.75 15.47 -20.96
C ASN A 93 -4.33 14.39 -21.97
N LYS A 94 -5.31 13.71 -22.58
CA LYS A 94 -5.05 12.71 -23.63
C LYS A 94 -4.43 13.36 -24.86
N ASP A 95 -5.00 14.46 -25.34
CA ASP A 95 -4.50 15.17 -26.52
C ASP A 95 -3.09 15.70 -26.31
N PHE A 96 -2.80 16.22 -25.12
CA PHE A 96 -1.45 16.63 -24.74
C PHE A 96 -0.43 15.48 -24.83
N LEU A 97 -0.77 14.30 -24.30
CA LEU A 97 0.11 13.13 -24.36
C LEU A 97 0.31 12.62 -25.79
N ILE A 98 -0.73 12.65 -26.62
CA ILE A 98 -0.64 12.27 -28.04
C ILE A 98 0.26 13.24 -28.80
N LYS A 99 0.11 14.55 -28.58
CA LYS A 99 0.94 15.57 -29.21
C LYS A 99 2.40 15.43 -28.81
N ASN A 100 2.67 15.28 -27.50
CA ASN A 100 4.02 15.08 -26.99
C ASN A 100 4.71 13.84 -27.59
N LEU A 101 3.98 12.72 -27.73
CA LEU A 101 4.51 11.51 -28.38
C LEU A 101 4.88 11.73 -29.84
N LYS A 102 4.04 12.46 -30.60
CA LYS A 102 4.33 12.79 -32.00
C LYS A 102 5.57 13.66 -32.14
N GLU A 103 5.70 14.69 -31.30
CA GLU A 103 6.87 15.59 -31.28
C GLU A 103 8.17 14.83 -30.95
N GLN A 104 8.13 13.89 -30.00
CA GLN A 104 9.28 13.04 -29.67
C GLN A 104 9.66 12.09 -30.81
N GLU A 105 8.68 11.52 -31.52
CA GLU A 105 8.91 10.66 -32.67
C GLU A 105 9.53 11.43 -33.85
N GLU A 106 9.05 12.65 -34.12
CA GLU A 106 9.59 13.53 -35.16
C GLU A 106 11.03 13.97 -34.85
N SER A 107 11.30 14.40 -33.62
CA SER A 107 12.64 14.79 -33.18
C SER A 107 13.67 13.65 -33.32
N LEU A 108 13.29 12.42 -32.96
CA LEU A 108 14.20 11.28 -33.13
C LEU A 108 14.41 10.93 -34.62
N ARG A 109 13.38 11.08 -35.46
CA ARG A 109 13.50 10.87 -36.90
C ARG A 109 14.51 11.84 -37.53
N GLU A 110 14.49 13.10 -37.12
CA GLU A 110 15.45 14.12 -37.55
C GLU A 110 16.89 13.80 -37.11
N LEU A 111 17.09 13.40 -35.84
CA LEU A 111 18.39 12.99 -35.32
C LEU A 111 18.99 11.79 -36.07
N VAL A 112 18.15 10.82 -36.45
CA VAL A 112 18.57 9.66 -37.25
C VAL A 112 18.96 10.07 -38.67
N GLN A 113 18.25 11.02 -39.27
CA GLN A 113 18.57 11.53 -40.61
C GLN A 113 19.90 12.32 -40.60
N GLN A 114 20.12 13.17 -39.60
CA GLN A 114 21.39 13.90 -39.43
C GLN A 114 22.59 12.94 -39.30
N LYS A 115 22.49 11.94 -38.41
CA LYS A 115 23.57 10.95 -38.20
C LYS A 115 23.82 10.07 -39.43
N LYS A 116 22.79 9.75 -40.22
CA LYS A 116 22.95 9.02 -41.49
C LYS A 116 23.65 9.87 -42.56
N ALA A 117 23.38 11.17 -42.63
CA ALA A 117 24.08 12.08 -43.52
C ALA A 117 25.58 12.18 -43.15
N GLU A 118 25.90 12.34 -41.86
CA GLU A 118 27.28 12.36 -41.35
C GLU A 118 28.07 11.07 -41.65
N THR A 119 27.41 9.91 -41.58
CA THR A 119 28.05 8.60 -41.86
C THR A 119 28.33 8.38 -43.36
N THR A 120 27.63 9.10 -44.24
CA THR A 120 27.76 8.95 -45.71
C THR A 120 28.95 9.76 -46.28
N GLU A 121 29.40 10.80 -45.58
CA GLU A 121 30.56 11.61 -45.98
C GLU A 121 31.91 11.01 -45.54
N THR A 122 31.90 10.00 -44.65
CA THR A 122 33.12 9.45 -44.06
C THR A 122 33.24 7.94 -44.34
N ASN A 123 33.46 7.54 -45.60
CA ASN A 123 33.83 6.14 -45.87
C ASN A 123 34.86 6.00 -46.99
N GLY A 124 36.13 5.91 -46.58
CA GLY A 124 37.29 5.60 -47.43
C GLY A 124 38.23 4.61 -46.75
N LYS A 125 38.10 3.34 -47.16
CA LYS A 125 38.99 2.16 -47.03
C LYS A 125 39.03 1.33 -45.72
N PRO A 126 39.06 -0.02 -45.85
CA PRO A 126 39.11 -0.97 -44.75
C PRO A 126 40.56 -1.37 -44.39
N ALA A 127 40.78 -1.79 -43.14
CA ALA A 127 41.99 -2.51 -42.74
C ALA A 127 41.61 -3.72 -41.86
N GLU A 128 42.05 -4.89 -42.31
CA GLU A 128 42.09 -6.16 -41.59
C GLU A 128 43.22 -6.19 -40.53
N MET A 129 43.08 -7.09 -39.55
CA MET A 129 44.06 -7.72 -38.64
C MET A 129 43.51 -7.69 -37.19
N SER A 130 43.59 -8.72 -36.35
CA SER A 130 44.02 -10.13 -36.45
C SER A 130 43.66 -10.76 -35.09
N ASP A 131 43.15 -11.99 -35.10
CA ASP A 131 42.99 -12.84 -33.91
C ASP A 131 44.36 -13.25 -33.34
N GLN A 132 44.51 -13.22 -32.01
CA GLN A 132 45.06 -14.30 -31.17
C GLN A 132 45.43 -13.79 -29.76
N GLN A 133 44.70 -14.27 -28.75
CA GLN A 133 45.30 -14.83 -27.54
C GLN A 133 44.22 -15.52 -26.70
N ARG A 134 44.39 -16.85 -26.55
CA ARG A 134 43.60 -17.71 -25.68
C ARG A 134 44.50 -18.18 -24.53
N ASP A 135 43.86 -18.37 -23.38
CA ASP A 135 44.27 -19.11 -22.19
C ASP A 135 45.25 -18.47 -21.19
N GLN A 136 44.64 -17.80 -20.21
CA GLN A 136 44.79 -18.13 -18.78
C GLN A 136 43.51 -17.66 -18.05
N GLN A 137 42.66 -18.60 -17.63
CA GLN A 137 41.51 -18.31 -16.74
C GLN A 137 41.99 -18.31 -15.29
N PRO A 138 42.04 -17.16 -14.59
CA PRO A 138 41.75 -17.17 -13.17
C PRO A 138 40.24 -17.41 -13.02
N GLN A 139 39.84 -18.29 -12.09
CA GLN A 139 38.45 -18.42 -11.67
C GLN A 139 37.91 -17.01 -11.38
N ARG A 140 37.04 -16.50 -12.27
CA ARG A 140 36.40 -15.21 -12.06
C ARG A 140 35.57 -15.34 -10.78
N PRO A 141 35.68 -14.41 -9.82
CA PRO A 141 34.67 -14.37 -8.76
C PRO A 141 33.32 -14.27 -9.46
N ALA A 142 32.39 -15.15 -9.09
CA ALA A 142 31.03 -15.12 -9.65
C ALA A 142 30.55 -13.67 -9.65
N SER A 143 30.00 -13.20 -10.77
CA SER A 143 29.48 -11.83 -10.84
C SER A 143 28.55 -11.61 -9.65
N ALA A 144 28.64 -10.50 -8.92
CA ALA A 144 27.79 -10.26 -7.74
C ALA A 144 26.29 -10.47 -8.04
N ILE A 145 25.90 -10.22 -9.30
CA ILE A 145 24.56 -10.48 -9.83
C ILE A 145 24.25 -11.98 -9.95
N GLU A 146 25.24 -12.80 -10.31
CA GLU A 146 25.12 -14.25 -10.40
C GLU A 146 24.98 -14.89 -9.02
N ALA A 147 25.78 -14.45 -8.05
CA ALA A 147 25.66 -14.86 -6.64
C ALA A 147 24.28 -14.50 -6.07
N LEU A 148 23.80 -13.28 -6.31
CA LEU A 148 22.46 -12.84 -5.95
C LEU A 148 21.39 -13.68 -6.65
N THR A 149 21.54 -13.94 -7.94
CA THR A 149 20.58 -14.75 -8.72
C THR A 149 20.48 -16.17 -8.18
N ALA A 150 21.61 -16.79 -7.82
CA ALA A 150 21.65 -18.10 -7.18
C ALA A 150 20.95 -18.07 -5.81
N HIS A 151 21.23 -17.05 -4.99
CA HIS A 151 20.58 -16.87 -3.68
C HIS A 151 19.05 -16.72 -3.81
N VAL A 152 18.57 -15.90 -4.75
CA VAL A 152 17.14 -15.72 -5.01
C VAL A 152 16.46 -17.02 -5.46
N LYS A 153 17.15 -17.80 -6.31
CA LYS A 153 16.64 -19.12 -6.75
C LYS A 153 16.57 -20.14 -5.62
N ALA A 154 17.49 -20.07 -4.66
CA ALA A 154 17.50 -20.94 -3.48
C ALA A 154 16.41 -20.52 -2.46
N ASN A 155 16.30 -19.22 -2.18
CA ASN A 155 15.41 -18.65 -1.15
C ASN A 155 14.18 -17.97 -1.77
N LYS A 156 13.42 -18.72 -2.58
CA LYS A 156 12.27 -18.18 -3.33
C LYS A 156 11.20 -17.58 -2.41
N LEU A 157 10.87 -18.25 -1.31
CA LEU A 157 9.82 -17.80 -0.38
C LEU A 157 10.22 -16.52 0.35
N ASP A 158 11.41 -16.48 0.93
CA ASP A 158 11.89 -15.31 1.67
C ASP A 158 12.11 -14.10 0.75
N THR A 159 12.60 -14.34 -0.47
CA THR A 159 12.72 -13.28 -1.48
C THR A 159 11.35 -12.76 -1.92
N THR A 160 10.35 -13.63 -2.09
CA THR A 160 8.98 -13.20 -2.43
C THR A 160 8.35 -12.39 -1.29
N LEU A 161 8.55 -12.81 -0.04
CA LEU A 161 8.12 -12.07 1.16
C LEU A 161 8.79 -10.70 1.27
N TRP A 162 10.08 -10.63 0.97
CA TRP A 162 10.79 -9.35 0.93
C TRP A 162 10.23 -8.44 -0.17
N ALA A 163 10.08 -8.96 -1.39
CA ALA A 163 9.55 -8.21 -2.52
C ALA A 163 8.13 -7.70 -2.25
N SER A 164 7.26 -8.51 -1.65
CA SER A 164 5.89 -8.09 -1.29
C SER A 164 5.88 -6.97 -0.25
N ARG A 165 6.80 -6.98 0.72
CA ARG A 165 6.97 -5.89 1.70
C ARG A 165 7.53 -4.61 1.08
N VAL A 166 8.50 -4.73 0.17
CA VAL A 166 9.02 -3.58 -0.60
C VAL A 166 7.90 -2.96 -1.44
N LEU A 167 7.04 -3.77 -2.06
CA LEU A 167 5.84 -3.27 -2.74
C LEU A 167 4.86 -2.57 -1.78
N THR A 168 4.64 -3.10 -0.58
CA THR A 168 3.84 -2.42 0.46
C THR A 168 4.37 -1.02 0.77
N ILE A 169 5.69 -0.88 0.96
CA ILE A 169 6.35 0.41 1.23
C ILE A 169 6.21 1.35 0.02
N TYR A 170 6.47 0.84 -1.18
CA TYR A 170 6.38 1.59 -2.42
C TYR A 170 4.96 2.15 -2.66
N PHE A 171 3.93 1.34 -2.47
CA PHE A 171 2.54 1.82 -2.58
C PHE A 171 2.15 2.78 -1.45
N ALA A 172 2.71 2.61 -0.26
CA ALA A 172 2.46 3.53 0.85
C ALA A 172 3.05 4.92 0.56
N LEU A 173 4.26 4.98 -0.02
CA LEU A 173 4.83 6.24 -0.51
C LEU A 173 3.95 6.86 -1.60
N GLY A 174 3.41 6.05 -2.52
CA GLY A 174 2.47 6.54 -3.54
C GLY A 174 1.14 7.08 -2.99
N TYR A 175 0.71 6.60 -1.81
CA TYR A 175 -0.46 7.15 -1.11
C TYR A 175 -0.13 8.46 -0.39
N VAL A 176 1.02 8.54 0.28
CA VAL A 176 1.45 9.70 1.07
C VAL A 176 1.97 10.85 0.19
N LEU A 177 2.57 10.52 -0.96
CA LEU A 177 3.19 11.46 -1.89
C LEU A 177 2.46 11.39 -3.25
N PRO A 178 1.33 12.11 -3.42
CA PRO A 178 0.50 12.02 -4.63
C PRO A 178 1.23 12.42 -5.92
N PHE A 179 2.33 13.19 -5.84
CA PHE A 179 3.11 13.57 -7.02
C PHE A 179 3.91 12.40 -7.61
N LEU A 180 4.22 11.36 -6.82
CA LEU A 180 4.90 10.16 -7.30
C LEU A 180 3.96 9.19 -8.02
N TYR A 181 2.65 9.35 -7.83
CA TYR A 181 1.66 8.34 -8.20
C TYR A 181 0.32 8.95 -8.64
N GLY A 182 -0.15 8.57 -9.83
CA GLY A 182 -1.35 9.21 -10.42
C GLY A 182 -2.64 9.09 -9.61
N ASN A 183 -2.83 8.04 -8.80
CA ASN A 183 -4.03 7.91 -7.96
C ASN A 183 -3.68 7.38 -6.54
N PRO A 184 -3.72 8.24 -5.50
CA PRO A 184 -3.35 7.85 -4.15
C PRO A 184 -4.33 6.82 -3.55
N ILE A 185 -5.63 6.92 -3.86
CA ILE A 185 -6.63 5.96 -3.38
C ILE A 185 -6.33 4.54 -3.89
N ASN A 186 -5.95 4.42 -5.16
CA ASN A 186 -5.54 3.14 -5.72
C ASN A 186 -4.26 2.61 -5.04
N ALA A 187 -3.32 3.50 -4.70
CA ALA A 187 -2.12 3.13 -3.97
C ALA A 187 -2.45 2.57 -2.58
N TYR A 188 -3.38 3.20 -1.84
CA TYR A 188 -3.86 2.71 -0.54
C TYR A 188 -4.34 1.25 -0.60
N TYR A 189 -5.24 0.92 -1.53
CA TYR A 189 -5.75 -0.46 -1.63
C TYR A 189 -4.66 -1.44 -2.07
N LYS A 190 -3.68 -1.00 -2.87
CA LYS A 190 -2.52 -1.81 -3.21
C LYS A 190 -1.61 -2.09 -2.01
N VAL A 191 -1.49 -1.16 -1.04
CA VAL A 191 -0.81 -1.43 0.24
C VAL A 191 -1.49 -2.59 0.96
N LEU A 192 -2.81 -2.56 1.08
CA LEU A 192 -3.57 -3.63 1.76
C LEU A 192 -3.48 -4.97 1.03
N MET A 193 -3.55 -4.97 -0.30
CA MET A 193 -3.37 -6.18 -1.12
C MET A 193 -1.95 -6.75 -1.02
N ALA A 194 -0.92 -5.92 -1.06
CA ALA A 194 0.47 -6.36 -0.89
C ALA A 194 0.72 -6.92 0.53
N ASN A 195 0.09 -6.33 1.55
CA ASN A 195 0.12 -6.88 2.90
C ASN A 195 -0.65 -8.20 3.03
N ALA A 196 -1.80 -8.34 2.36
CA ALA A 196 -2.55 -9.59 2.32
C ALA A 196 -1.71 -10.70 1.67
N ALA A 197 -1.01 -10.40 0.57
CA ALA A 197 -0.09 -11.32 -0.08
C ALA A 197 1.07 -11.70 0.85
N THR A 198 1.71 -10.72 1.50
CA THR A 198 2.78 -10.95 2.49
C THR A 198 2.29 -11.88 3.61
N SER A 199 1.09 -11.61 4.12
CA SER A 199 0.46 -12.38 5.19
C SER A 199 0.13 -13.81 4.77
N ALA A 200 -0.43 -14.01 3.57
CA ALA A 200 -0.75 -15.33 3.04
C ALA A 200 0.50 -16.18 2.79
N ILE A 201 1.54 -15.60 2.19
CA ILE A 201 2.82 -16.29 1.96
C ILE A 201 3.47 -16.65 3.29
N ARG A 202 3.45 -15.72 4.27
CA ARG A 202 4.03 -15.98 5.60
C ARG A 202 3.27 -17.08 6.34
N LEU A 203 1.96 -17.15 6.16
CA LEU A 203 1.13 -18.21 6.72
C LEU A 203 1.47 -19.57 6.08
N HIS A 204 1.63 -19.61 4.75
CA HIS A 204 2.09 -20.81 4.04
C HIS A 204 3.48 -21.27 4.49
N GLN A 205 4.40 -20.35 4.78
CA GLN A 205 5.74 -20.68 5.30
C GLN A 205 5.71 -21.29 6.72
N ARG A 206 4.71 -20.92 7.54
CA ARG A 206 4.68 -21.26 8.97
C ARG A 206 3.78 -22.43 9.32
N LEU A 207 2.76 -22.69 8.51
CA LEU A 207 1.84 -23.78 8.75
C LEU A 207 2.38 -25.09 8.15
N PRO A 208 2.08 -26.23 8.78
CA PRO A 208 2.31 -27.53 8.18
C PRO A 208 1.47 -27.69 6.89
N PRO A 209 1.70 -28.74 6.09
CA PRO A 209 0.82 -29.08 4.98
C PRO A 209 -0.65 -29.03 5.38
N PHE A 210 -1.49 -28.49 4.49
CA PHE A 210 -2.88 -28.21 4.80
C PHE A 210 -3.63 -29.47 5.24
N GLN A 211 -4.26 -29.38 6.41
CA GLN A 211 -5.14 -30.41 6.94
C GLN A 211 -6.38 -29.73 7.50
N LEU A 212 -7.57 -30.05 6.99
CA LEU A 212 -8.81 -29.47 7.51
C LEU A 212 -9.15 -30.13 8.86
N SER A 213 -8.63 -29.55 9.95
CA SER A 213 -8.90 -29.99 11.31
C SER A 213 -9.08 -28.79 12.24
N ARG A 214 -9.78 -29.01 13.36
CA ARG A 214 -9.92 -27.99 14.41
C ARG A 214 -8.56 -27.52 14.92
N ALA A 215 -7.61 -28.45 15.07
CA ALA A 215 -6.26 -28.14 15.51
C ALA A 215 -5.52 -27.22 14.52
N TYR A 216 -5.62 -27.52 13.23
CA TYR A 216 -5.02 -26.70 12.17
C TYR A 216 -5.63 -25.29 12.11
N LEU A 217 -6.96 -25.17 12.22
CA LEU A 217 -7.63 -23.86 12.28
C LEU A 217 -7.20 -23.08 13.52
N GLN A 218 -7.12 -23.72 14.68
CA GLN A 218 -6.67 -23.06 15.91
C GLN A 218 -5.23 -22.56 15.78
N GLN A 219 -4.32 -23.38 15.22
CA GLN A 219 -2.94 -22.97 14.95
C GLN A 219 -2.88 -21.80 13.96
N THR A 220 -3.71 -21.83 12.92
CA THR A 220 -3.82 -20.75 11.93
C THR A 220 -4.25 -19.44 12.59
N LEU A 221 -5.26 -19.48 13.45
CA LEU A 221 -5.76 -18.29 14.17
C LEU A 221 -4.78 -17.75 15.22
N LEU A 222 -3.79 -18.53 15.66
CA LEU A 222 -2.74 -18.06 16.57
C LEU A 222 -1.60 -17.33 15.83
N GLU A 223 -1.53 -17.45 14.50
CA GLU A 223 -0.49 -16.78 13.70
C GLU A 223 -0.82 -15.31 13.45
N ASP A 224 0.13 -14.42 13.79
CA ASP A 224 -0.01 -12.98 13.52
C ASP A 224 -0.31 -12.68 12.04
N SER A 225 0.26 -13.47 11.13
CA SER A 225 0.02 -13.33 9.69
C SER A 225 -1.45 -13.61 9.32
N CYS A 226 -2.13 -14.52 10.02
CA CYS A 226 -3.57 -14.70 9.83
C CYS A 226 -4.34 -13.45 10.28
N HIS A 227 -3.93 -12.82 11.38
CA HIS A 227 -4.56 -11.58 11.87
C HIS A 227 -4.41 -10.46 10.84
N TYR A 228 -3.22 -10.25 10.29
CA TYR A 228 -2.99 -9.21 9.27
C TYR A 228 -3.64 -9.53 7.90
N LEU A 229 -3.91 -10.80 7.61
CA LEU A 229 -4.71 -11.18 6.46
C LEU A 229 -6.15 -10.69 6.64
N PHE A 230 -6.77 -10.98 7.79
CA PHE A 230 -8.11 -10.46 8.10
C PHE A 230 -8.14 -8.94 8.17
N PHE A 231 -7.13 -8.32 8.76
CA PHE A 231 -6.95 -6.87 8.78
C PHE A 231 -7.06 -6.28 7.37
N SER A 232 -6.27 -6.79 6.42
CA SER A 232 -6.31 -6.33 5.03
C SER A 232 -7.69 -6.52 4.41
N LEU A 233 -8.33 -7.68 4.61
CA LEU A 233 -9.64 -7.97 4.02
C LEU A 233 -10.75 -7.05 4.54
N ILE A 234 -10.75 -6.72 5.83
CA ILE A 234 -11.74 -5.81 6.44
C ILE A 234 -11.60 -4.40 5.85
N PHE A 235 -10.36 -3.91 5.74
CA PHE A 235 -10.09 -2.53 5.34
C PHE A 235 -10.10 -2.27 3.83
N LEU A 236 -10.21 -3.30 2.99
CA LEU A 236 -10.46 -3.16 1.55
C LEU A 236 -11.81 -2.49 1.24
N TYR A 237 -12.78 -2.57 2.16
CA TYR A 237 -14.13 -2.03 1.98
C TYR A 237 -14.42 -0.80 2.84
N VAL A 238 -13.39 -0.20 3.43
CA VAL A 238 -13.47 0.98 4.31
C VAL A 238 -12.80 2.15 3.63
N GLN A 239 -13.27 3.37 3.88
CA GLN A 239 -12.66 4.58 3.34
C GLN A 239 -11.14 4.65 3.68
N PRO A 240 -10.28 5.01 2.71
CA PRO A 240 -8.84 5.14 2.93
C PRO A 240 -8.48 6.09 4.07
N MET A 241 -7.62 5.63 4.97
CA MET A 241 -7.08 6.42 6.08
C MET A 241 -5.65 6.01 6.38
N LEU A 242 -4.73 6.99 6.48
CA LEU A 242 -3.30 6.74 6.69
C LEU A 242 -3.02 5.87 7.91
N LEU A 243 -3.73 6.11 9.03
CA LEU A 243 -3.52 5.36 10.27
C LEU A 243 -3.79 3.86 10.09
N ILE A 244 -4.67 3.45 9.17
CA ILE A 244 -4.97 2.03 8.92
C ILE A 244 -3.77 1.32 8.29
N ILE A 245 -3.13 1.94 7.29
CA ILE A 245 -1.95 1.33 6.65
C ILE A 245 -0.67 1.52 7.47
N PHE A 246 -0.68 2.41 8.46
CA PHE A 246 0.49 2.74 9.26
C PHE A 246 1.14 1.53 9.95
N PRO A 247 0.45 0.68 10.73
CA PRO A 247 1.07 -0.51 11.33
C PRO A 247 1.61 -1.47 10.27
N VAL A 248 0.87 -1.65 9.17
CA VAL A 248 1.28 -2.50 8.04
C VAL A 248 2.61 -2.03 7.43
N VAL A 249 2.77 -0.72 7.24
CA VAL A 249 4.01 -0.13 6.71
C VAL A 249 5.16 -0.28 7.70
N LEU A 250 4.92 -0.08 9.00
CA LEU A 250 5.94 -0.28 10.04
C LEU A 250 6.47 -1.72 10.06
N PHE A 251 5.59 -2.73 9.97
CA PHE A 251 6.02 -4.13 9.85
C PHE A 251 6.74 -4.42 8.52
N ALA A 252 6.27 -3.82 7.41
CA ALA A 252 6.91 -3.97 6.12
C ALA A 252 8.34 -3.44 6.15
N VAL A 253 8.56 -2.22 6.68
CA VAL A 253 9.89 -1.61 6.84
C VAL A 253 10.79 -2.47 7.71
N LEU A 254 10.31 -2.85 8.90
CA LEU A 254 11.08 -3.64 9.86
C LEU A 254 11.56 -4.97 9.24
N HIS A 255 10.67 -5.70 8.56
CA HIS A 255 11.01 -7.00 7.98
C HIS A 255 11.69 -6.93 6.62
N SER A 256 11.48 -5.87 5.81
CA SER A 256 12.23 -5.69 4.58
C SER A 256 13.69 -5.37 4.88
N THR A 257 13.94 -4.55 5.89
CA THR A 257 15.27 -4.14 6.33
C THR A 257 16.14 -5.34 6.71
N SER A 258 15.64 -6.22 7.57
CA SER A 258 16.43 -7.38 8.03
C SER A 258 16.85 -8.31 6.89
N TYR A 259 15.99 -8.54 5.90
CA TYR A 259 16.36 -9.39 4.75
C TYR A 259 17.20 -8.63 3.71
N SER A 260 17.06 -7.31 3.61
CA SER A 260 17.92 -6.48 2.76
C SER A 260 19.39 -6.57 3.16
N LEU A 261 19.74 -6.77 4.43
CA LEU A 261 21.12 -7.05 4.83
C LEU A 261 21.64 -8.33 4.20
N THR A 262 20.88 -9.41 4.30
CA THR A 262 21.25 -10.70 3.72
C THR A 262 21.51 -10.57 2.22
N LEU A 263 20.64 -9.85 1.50
CA LEU A 263 20.83 -9.59 0.07
C LEU A 263 22.06 -8.73 -0.19
N LEU A 264 22.29 -7.69 0.61
CA LEU A 264 23.44 -6.79 0.45
C LEU A 264 24.77 -7.51 0.72
N ASP A 265 24.79 -8.44 1.67
CA ASP A 265 25.96 -9.26 1.97
C ASP A 265 26.27 -10.24 0.83
N THR A 266 25.25 -10.71 0.09
CA THR A 266 25.48 -11.49 -1.15
C THR A 266 26.03 -10.67 -2.31
N LEU A 267 25.79 -9.35 -2.33
CA LEU A 267 26.27 -8.42 -3.36
C LEU A 267 27.72 -7.95 -3.11
N GLY A 268 28.24 -8.12 -1.88
CA GLY A 268 29.63 -7.88 -1.50
C GLY A 268 29.83 -6.79 -0.43
N GLN A 269 30.95 -6.84 0.29
CA GLN A 269 31.19 -5.96 1.43
C GLN A 269 31.30 -4.46 1.11
N ASN A 270 31.46 -4.04 -0.16
CA ASN A 270 31.52 -2.62 -0.53
C ASN A 270 30.21 -2.06 -1.15
N SER A 271 29.12 -2.83 -1.15
CA SER A 271 27.86 -2.35 -1.69
C SER A 271 27.17 -1.35 -0.74
N TRP A 272 27.01 -0.10 -1.19
CA TRP A 272 26.11 0.93 -0.67
C TRP A 272 26.08 1.10 0.86
N TRP A 273 27.13 1.74 1.40
CA TRP A 273 27.25 2.10 2.82
C TRP A 273 26.00 2.77 3.41
N GLY A 274 25.33 3.63 2.64
CA GLY A 274 24.11 4.33 3.07
C GLY A 274 22.92 3.37 3.30
N ALA A 275 22.81 2.31 2.52
CA ALA A 275 21.79 1.28 2.73
C ALA A 275 22.04 0.53 4.04
N ARG A 276 23.31 0.18 4.35
CA ARG A 276 23.66 -0.45 5.63
C ARG A 276 23.35 0.45 6.81
N LEU A 277 23.69 1.74 6.73
CA LEU A 277 23.39 2.70 7.80
C LEU A 277 21.88 2.80 8.08
N LEU A 278 21.06 2.94 7.04
CA LEU A 278 19.60 2.99 7.18
C LEU A 278 19.04 1.71 7.80
N ILE A 279 19.58 0.57 7.38
CA ILE A 279 19.18 -0.72 7.95
C ILE A 279 19.55 -0.78 9.44
N SER A 280 20.79 -0.49 9.81
CA SER A 280 21.22 -0.48 11.22
C SER A 280 20.39 0.46 12.08
N LEU A 281 19.99 1.62 11.54
CA LEU A 281 19.13 2.57 12.24
C LEU A 281 17.74 2.00 12.52
N VAL A 282 17.13 1.35 11.52
CA VAL A 282 15.83 0.69 11.69
C VAL A 282 15.94 -0.46 12.69
N GLU A 283 17.01 -1.24 12.64
CA GLU A 283 17.26 -2.33 13.60
C GLU A 283 17.44 -1.81 15.03
N PHE A 284 18.17 -0.70 15.20
CA PHE A 284 18.30 -0.02 16.50
C PHE A 284 16.94 0.47 17.04
N GLN A 285 16.03 0.89 16.16
CA GLN A 285 14.71 1.40 16.52
C GLN A 285 13.60 0.33 16.53
N THR A 286 13.93 -0.95 16.36
CA THR A 286 12.97 -2.08 16.29
C THR A 286 11.92 -2.03 17.41
N ARG A 287 12.34 -1.84 18.66
CA ARG A 287 11.44 -1.78 19.82
C ARG A 287 10.43 -0.64 19.72
N ASN A 288 10.88 0.53 19.27
CA ASN A 288 10.02 1.71 19.15
C ASN A 288 9.06 1.56 17.96
N ILE A 289 9.51 0.98 16.85
CA ILE A 289 8.65 0.66 15.70
C ILE A 289 7.53 -0.30 16.11
N LEU A 290 7.84 -1.35 16.86
CA LEU A 290 6.84 -2.32 17.33
C LEU A 290 5.85 -1.70 18.33
N ARG A 291 6.31 -0.85 19.24
CA ARG A 291 5.44 -0.08 20.15
C ARG A 291 4.53 0.86 19.38
N LEU A 292 5.06 1.55 18.37
CA LEU A 292 4.31 2.49 17.54
C LEU A 292 3.25 1.78 16.69
N ALA A 293 3.57 0.60 16.15
CA ALA A 293 2.60 -0.25 15.45
C ALA A 293 1.47 -0.68 16.39
N ALA A 294 1.80 -1.22 17.56
CA ALA A 294 0.83 -1.60 18.59
C ALA A 294 -0.06 -0.43 19.03
N PHE A 295 0.52 0.75 19.23
CA PHE A 295 -0.21 1.97 19.57
C PHE A 295 -1.20 2.33 18.45
N SER A 296 -0.75 2.33 17.19
CA SER A 296 -1.64 2.63 16.05
C SER A 296 -2.77 1.62 15.90
N GLU A 297 -2.53 0.33 16.14
CA GLU A 297 -3.57 -0.71 16.16
C GLU A 297 -4.67 -0.38 17.18
N ILE A 298 -4.28 0.02 18.40
CA ILE A 298 -5.24 0.36 19.45
C ILE A 298 -6.13 1.53 19.04
N PHE A 299 -5.56 2.58 18.43
CA PHE A 299 -6.30 3.78 18.03
C PHE A 299 -7.20 3.61 16.82
N ILE A 300 -6.96 2.60 15.97
CA ILE A 300 -7.86 2.30 14.86
C ILE A 300 -9.25 1.89 15.38
N MET A 301 -9.36 1.25 16.56
CA MET A 301 -10.64 0.79 17.10
C MET A 301 -11.68 1.91 17.27
N PRO A 302 -11.44 2.98 18.08
CA PRO A 302 -12.40 4.07 18.18
C PRO A 302 -12.68 4.75 16.83
N ILE A 303 -11.69 4.82 15.93
CA ILE A 303 -11.87 5.41 14.60
C ILE A 303 -12.82 4.56 13.74
N THR A 304 -12.74 3.24 13.80
CA THR A 304 -13.69 2.37 13.07
C THR A 304 -15.13 2.58 13.55
N VAL A 305 -15.35 2.84 14.85
CA VAL A 305 -16.66 3.18 15.39
C VAL A 305 -17.15 4.51 14.83
N LEU A 306 -16.29 5.55 14.82
CA LEU A 306 -16.63 6.86 14.24
C LEU A 306 -16.93 6.78 12.73
N PHE A 307 -16.24 5.90 12.01
CA PHE A 307 -16.47 5.68 10.58
C PHE A 307 -17.83 5.06 10.30
N VAL A 308 -18.36 4.21 11.19
CA VAL A 308 -19.73 3.68 11.05
C VAL A 308 -20.75 4.80 11.12
N PHE A 309 -20.65 5.69 12.12
CA PHE A 309 -21.56 6.84 12.25
C PHE A 309 -21.44 7.84 11.09
N SER A 310 -20.27 7.93 10.47
CA SER A 310 -20.03 8.79 9.30
C SER A 310 -20.43 8.15 7.96
N GLY A 311 -20.92 6.91 7.94
CA GLY A 311 -21.23 6.16 6.71
C GLY A 311 -20.00 5.70 5.92
N LYS A 312 -18.79 5.79 6.49
CA LYS A 312 -17.49 5.51 5.85
C LYS A 312 -17.01 4.06 6.04
N ALA A 313 -17.66 3.31 6.91
CA ALA A 313 -17.43 1.89 7.16
C ALA A 313 -18.77 1.13 7.29
N GLY A 314 -18.74 -0.19 7.15
CA GLY A 314 -19.92 -1.03 7.45
C GLY A 314 -20.05 -1.31 8.95
N LEU A 315 -21.26 -1.66 9.41
CA LEU A 315 -21.53 -1.98 10.82
C LEU A 315 -20.64 -3.14 11.34
N MET A 316 -20.30 -4.09 10.48
CA MET A 316 -19.43 -5.23 10.83
C MET A 316 -17.96 -4.84 11.04
N THR A 317 -17.50 -3.70 10.49
CA THR A 317 -16.08 -3.29 10.55
C THR A 317 -15.54 -3.22 11.99
N PRO A 318 -16.14 -2.46 12.93
CA PRO A 318 -15.65 -2.42 14.32
C PRO A 318 -15.75 -3.77 15.03
N LEU A 319 -16.74 -4.60 14.73
CA LEU A 319 -16.89 -5.92 15.35
C LEU A 319 -15.76 -6.88 14.94
N VAL A 320 -15.48 -6.97 13.64
CA VAL A 320 -14.38 -7.82 13.16
C VAL A 320 -13.02 -7.22 13.54
N TYR A 321 -12.90 -5.88 13.58
CA TYR A 321 -11.68 -5.23 14.04
C TYR A 321 -11.40 -5.44 15.54
N TYR A 322 -12.44 -5.46 16.37
CA TYR A 322 -12.32 -5.86 17.78
C TYR A 322 -11.76 -7.29 17.90
N GLN A 323 -12.25 -8.24 17.09
CA GLN A 323 -11.71 -9.60 17.07
C GLN A 323 -10.23 -9.62 16.66
N PHE A 324 -9.83 -8.82 15.68
CA PHE A 324 -8.42 -8.63 15.33
C PHE A 324 -7.61 -8.15 16.54
N LEU A 325 -8.08 -7.13 17.28
CA LEU A 325 -7.38 -6.62 18.46
C LEU A 325 -7.29 -7.64 19.60
N VAL A 326 -8.33 -8.43 19.83
CA VAL A 326 -8.31 -9.52 20.83
C VAL A 326 -7.25 -10.56 20.48
N LEU A 327 -7.16 -10.94 19.20
CA LEU A 327 -6.14 -11.87 18.70
C LEU A 327 -4.73 -11.28 18.84
N ARG A 328 -4.53 -10.00 18.52
CA ARG A 328 -3.26 -9.29 18.70
C ARG A 328 -2.85 -9.17 20.17
N TYR A 329 -3.80 -8.85 21.05
CA TYR A 329 -3.58 -8.81 22.50
C TYR A 329 -3.15 -10.17 23.07
N SER A 330 -3.72 -11.24 22.52
CA SER A 330 -3.45 -12.63 22.91
C SER A 330 -2.24 -13.25 22.21
N SER A 331 -1.57 -12.51 21.31
CA SER A 331 -0.41 -13.02 20.58
C SER A 331 0.73 -13.37 21.54
N ARG A 332 1.26 -14.59 21.40
CA ARG A 332 2.40 -15.08 22.20
C ARG A 332 3.74 -14.59 21.66
N ARG A 333 3.81 -14.31 20.36
CA ARG A 333 5.05 -13.88 19.68
C ARG A 333 5.25 -12.37 19.76
N ASN A 334 4.17 -11.60 19.79
CA ASN A 334 4.22 -10.15 19.82
C ASN A 334 3.47 -9.61 21.07
N PRO A 335 4.16 -9.33 22.18
CA PRO A 335 3.53 -8.84 23.40
C PRO A 335 3.23 -7.33 23.39
N TYR A 336 3.62 -6.60 22.33
CA TYR A 336 3.61 -5.13 22.33
C TYR A 336 2.20 -4.54 22.41
N THR A 337 1.19 -5.16 21.79
CA THR A 337 -0.21 -4.71 21.91
C THR A 337 -0.68 -4.78 23.36
N ARG A 338 -0.43 -5.90 24.05
CA ARG A 338 -0.76 -6.06 25.47
C ARG A 338 0.00 -5.06 26.36
N ASN A 339 1.30 -4.90 26.12
CA ASN A 339 2.13 -3.95 26.87
C ASN A 339 1.65 -2.51 26.67
N MET A 340 1.28 -2.12 25.45
CA MET A 340 0.79 -0.78 25.17
C MET A 340 -0.56 -0.50 25.82
N PHE A 341 -1.49 -1.47 25.84
CA PHE A 341 -2.73 -1.34 26.62
C PHE A 341 -2.44 -1.15 28.12
N TYR A 342 -1.48 -1.88 28.67
CA TYR A 342 -1.06 -1.73 30.07
C TYR A 342 -0.45 -0.36 30.34
N GLU A 343 0.48 0.10 29.50
CA GLU A 343 1.12 1.41 29.61
C GLU A 343 0.08 2.56 29.49
N MET A 344 -0.83 2.48 28.52
CA MET A 344 -1.91 3.45 28.34
C MET A 344 -2.84 3.49 29.56
N ARG A 345 -3.17 2.32 30.13
CA ARG A 345 -3.96 2.25 31.36
C ARG A 345 -3.24 2.94 32.51
N LEU A 346 -1.96 2.64 32.73
CA LEU A 346 -1.18 3.26 33.81
C LEU A 346 -1.09 4.78 33.65
N VAL A 347 -0.88 5.27 32.43
CA VAL A 347 -0.87 6.72 32.15
C VAL A 347 -2.24 7.34 32.44
N ALA A 348 -3.33 6.69 32.02
CA ALA A 348 -4.68 7.16 32.28
C ALA A 348 -5.05 7.14 33.77
N GLU A 349 -4.62 6.11 34.52
CA GLU A 349 -4.79 6.00 35.97
C GLU A 349 -4.01 7.09 36.71
N ASN A 350 -2.73 7.28 36.38
CA ASN A 350 -1.90 8.33 36.96
C ASN A 350 -2.48 9.72 36.71
N PHE A 351 -2.97 9.97 35.49
CA PHE A 351 -3.62 11.24 35.17
C PHE A 351 -4.96 11.40 35.90
N ALA A 352 -5.78 10.34 35.99
CA ALA A 352 -7.04 10.39 36.73
C ALA A 352 -6.82 10.67 38.23
N ASN A 353 -5.76 10.10 38.82
CA ASN A 353 -5.41 10.26 40.23
C ASN A 353 -4.63 11.56 40.53
N GLY A 354 -4.26 12.32 39.50
CA GLY A 354 -3.62 13.63 39.65
C GLY A 354 -4.49 14.63 40.42
N THR A 355 -3.84 15.46 41.23
CA THR A 355 -4.48 16.50 42.05
C THR A 355 -5.17 17.57 41.21
N SER A 356 -4.63 17.88 40.03
CA SER A 356 -5.17 18.89 39.10
C SER A 356 -6.30 18.39 38.19
N THR A 357 -6.74 17.13 38.32
CA THR A 357 -7.72 16.54 37.40
C THR A 357 -9.16 16.85 37.82
N PRO A 358 -9.99 17.47 36.96
CA PRO A 358 -11.38 17.78 37.27
C PRO A 358 -12.19 16.52 37.63
N PRO A 359 -13.13 16.59 38.61
CA PRO A 359 -13.90 15.42 39.06
C PRO A 359 -14.66 14.69 37.94
N LEU A 360 -15.22 15.44 36.99
CA LEU A 360 -15.92 14.88 35.83
C LEU A 360 -14.98 14.05 34.95
N LEU A 361 -13.79 14.59 34.65
CA LEU A 361 -12.79 13.93 33.83
C LEU A 361 -12.23 12.68 34.52
N ARG A 362 -12.00 12.76 35.84
CA ARG A 362 -11.60 11.60 36.65
C ARG A 362 -12.62 10.45 36.56
N LYS A 363 -13.91 10.74 36.74
CA LYS A 363 -14.98 9.74 36.62
C LYS A 363 -15.04 9.16 35.20
N ALA A 364 -14.92 9.99 34.17
CA ALA A 364 -14.92 9.54 32.78
C ALA A 364 -13.73 8.61 32.47
N LEU A 365 -12.53 8.95 32.94
CA LEU A 365 -11.33 8.13 32.75
C LEU A 365 -11.44 6.79 33.48
N GLN A 366 -11.83 6.81 34.76
CA GLN A 366 -12.01 5.58 35.55
C GLN A 366 -13.09 4.67 34.94
N GLY A 367 -14.20 5.25 34.48
CA GLY A 367 -15.24 4.52 33.76
C GLY A 367 -14.74 3.90 32.45
N GLY A 368 -13.98 4.67 31.66
CA GLY A 368 -13.37 4.19 30.41
C GLY A 368 -12.35 3.07 30.64
N ILE A 369 -11.48 3.21 31.64
CA ILE A 369 -10.52 2.17 32.05
C ILE A 369 -11.27 0.89 32.45
N GLY A 370 -12.31 1.02 33.26
CA GLY A 370 -13.14 -0.11 33.69
C GLY A 370 -13.82 -0.81 32.51
N PHE A 371 -14.38 -0.06 31.57
CA PHE A 371 -15.02 -0.59 30.37
C PHE A 371 -14.01 -1.35 29.48
N ILE A 372 -12.88 -0.73 29.12
CA ILE A 372 -11.86 -1.36 28.27
C ILE A 372 -11.28 -2.61 28.95
N SER A 373 -11.03 -2.54 30.26
CA SER A 373 -10.47 -3.68 31.02
C SER A 373 -11.41 -4.89 31.04
N ARG A 374 -12.73 -4.69 31.02
CA ARG A 374 -13.73 -5.78 30.94
C ARG A 374 -13.76 -6.46 29.57
N LEU A 375 -13.33 -5.76 28.51
CA LEU A 375 -13.26 -6.29 27.15
C LEU A 375 -11.97 -7.08 26.89
N ALA A 376 -11.00 -7.03 27.81
CA ALA A 376 -9.74 -7.73 27.67
C ALA A 376 -9.93 -9.25 27.95
N PRO A 377 -9.35 -10.14 27.11
CA PRO A 377 -9.37 -11.56 27.39
C PRO A 377 -8.52 -11.89 28.63
N PRO A 378 -8.85 -12.96 29.38
CA PRO A 378 -8.08 -13.37 30.55
C PRO A 378 -6.64 -13.70 30.15
N THR A 379 -5.67 -13.00 30.73
CA THR A 379 -4.25 -13.25 30.49
C THR A 379 -3.83 -14.58 31.12
N GLN A 380 -3.46 -15.57 30.30
CA GLN A 380 -2.71 -16.72 30.78
C GLN A 380 -1.35 -16.21 31.25
N VAL A 381 -1.07 -16.28 32.55
CA VAL A 381 0.22 -15.89 33.15
C VAL A 381 1.30 -16.72 32.47
N GLN A 382 2.18 -16.05 31.73
CA GLN A 382 3.32 -16.68 31.09
C GLN A 382 4.35 -16.98 32.20
N GLN A 383 4.47 -18.24 32.62
CA GLN A 383 5.58 -18.73 33.45
C GLN A 383 6.89 -18.52 32.66
N GLN A 384 7.48 -17.33 32.76
CA GLN A 384 8.80 -16.99 32.26
C GLN A 384 9.66 -16.54 33.44
N GLN A 385 10.03 -17.49 34.31
CA GLN A 385 11.03 -17.23 35.36
C GLN A 385 11.72 -18.48 35.96
N GLN A 386 11.93 -19.57 35.20
CA GLN A 386 12.64 -20.74 35.76
C GLN A 386 13.62 -21.48 34.82
N GLN A 387 14.19 -20.81 33.82
CA GLN A 387 15.35 -21.36 33.08
C GLN A 387 16.43 -20.28 32.87
N GLN A 388 16.97 -19.80 33.99
CA GLN A 388 18.36 -19.36 34.09
C GLN A 388 18.89 -19.89 35.42
N GLN A 389 19.29 -21.16 35.41
CA GLN A 389 20.36 -21.72 36.23
C GLN A 389 21.23 -22.55 35.31
#